data_AF-A0A2E2D5E1-F1
#
_entry.id   AF-A0A2E2D5E1-F1
#
_cell.length_a   1.000
_cell.length_b   1.000
_cell.length_c   1.000
_cell.angle_alpha   90.00
_cell.angle_beta   90.00
_cell.angle_gamma   90.00
#
_symmetry.space_group_name_H-M   'P 1'
#
loop_
_entity.id
_entity.type
_entity.pdbx_description
1 polymer ?
#
loop_
_entity_poly.entity_id
_entity_poly.type
_entity_poly.pdbx_seq_one_letter_code
_entity_poly.pdbx_strand_id
1 'polypeptide(L)'
;MQHLATPFTQQQLQHIEAVDLAVISHLTESIDKPAAQAWLGTIKNQYAPHVILISHTELATKNQWQFTDYLAMGFKHIAGTEEGLRIFSYAIENYQPKRDWLNSRFWANPEMYDKYRW
;
A
#
# COMPACT_ATOMS: atom_id res chain seq x y z
N MET A 1 0.49 -2.39 21.77
CA MET A 1 -0.06 -3.19 20.65
C MET A 1 -1.50 -2.77 20.47
N GLN A 2 -1.83 -2.14 19.35
CA GLN A 2 -3.17 -1.64 19.07
C GLN A 2 -3.92 -2.65 18.18
N HIS A 3 -5.18 -2.94 18.50
CA HIS A 3 -6.01 -3.88 17.77
C HIS A 3 -7.26 -3.20 17.26
N LEU A 4 -7.60 -3.45 15.99
CA LEU A 4 -8.85 -3.03 15.37
C LEU A 4 -9.67 -4.29 15.07
N ALA A 5 -10.97 -4.25 15.37
CA ALA A 5 -11.86 -5.40 15.24
C ALA A 5 -12.76 -5.28 14.01
N THR A 6 -13.18 -6.42 13.47
CA THR A 6 -14.25 -6.48 12.46
C THR A 6 -15.61 -6.12 13.08
N PRO A 7 -16.53 -5.49 12.32
CA PRO A 7 -16.37 -5.03 10.93
C PRO A 7 -15.45 -3.80 10.84
N PHE A 8 -14.61 -3.78 9.82
CA PHE A 8 -13.69 -2.66 9.58
C PHE A 8 -14.45 -1.43 9.10
N THR A 9 -14.18 -0.27 9.70
CA THR A 9 -14.77 1.00 9.28
C THR A 9 -13.73 2.12 9.28
N GLN A 10 -13.98 3.17 8.50
CA GLN A 10 -13.12 4.34 8.45
C GLN A 10 -13.06 5.10 9.79
N GLN A 11 -14.16 5.08 10.57
CA GLN A 11 -14.23 5.75 11.88
C GLN A 11 -13.26 5.15 12.89
N GLN A 12 -12.97 3.85 12.81
CA GLN A 12 -11.98 3.21 13.68
C GLN A 12 -10.58 3.81 13.53
N LEU A 13 -10.28 4.43 12.39
CA LEU A 13 -8.97 5.03 12.10
C LEU A 13 -8.83 6.48 12.59
N GLN A 14 -9.86 7.08 13.18
CA GLN A 14 -9.83 8.49 13.62
C GLN A 14 -9.02 8.70 14.91
N HIS A 15 -8.87 7.67 15.73
CA HIS A 15 -8.28 7.77 17.07
C HIS A 15 -7.21 6.69 17.28
N ILE A 16 -6.39 6.46 16.25
CA ILE A 16 -5.30 5.49 16.32
C ILE A 16 -3.95 6.18 16.38
N GLU A 17 -2.98 5.51 17.00
CA GLU A 17 -1.61 5.99 17.06
C GLU A 17 -0.83 5.47 15.86
N ALA A 18 0.19 6.22 15.43
CA ALA A 18 1.10 5.74 14.41
C ALA A 18 1.93 4.57 14.95
N VAL A 19 2.16 3.56 14.11
CA VAL A 19 2.91 2.35 14.43
C VAL A 19 3.91 2.06 13.32
N ASP A 20 5.01 1.38 13.64
CA ASP A 20 6.01 1.05 12.63
C ASP A 20 5.53 0.01 11.61
N LEU A 21 4.64 -0.90 12.02
CA LEU A 21 4.14 -2.00 11.21
C LEU A 21 2.65 -2.27 11.49
N ALA A 22 1.84 -2.32 10.43
CA ALA A 22 0.49 -2.84 10.48
C ALA A 22 0.41 -4.25 9.88
N VAL A 23 -0.18 -5.21 10.60
CA VAL A 23 -0.51 -6.54 10.08
C VAL A 23 -2.03 -6.62 9.93
N ILE A 24 -2.49 -6.79 8.70
CA ILE A 24 -3.90 -6.73 8.34
C ILE A 24 -4.28 -8.05 7.68
N SER A 25 -5.35 -8.66 8.15
CA SER A 25 -5.94 -9.85 7.56
C SER A 25 -7.43 -9.68 7.37
N HIS A 26 -7.99 -10.38 6.38
CA HIS A 26 -9.43 -10.49 6.16
C HIS A 26 -10.15 -9.19 5.76
N LEU A 27 -9.43 -8.08 5.55
CA LEU A 27 -10.03 -6.79 5.19
C LEU A 27 -10.68 -6.82 3.80
N THR A 28 -9.98 -7.39 2.81
CA THR A 28 -10.44 -7.45 1.41
C THR A 28 -11.64 -8.39 1.23
N GLU A 29 -11.84 -9.29 2.17
CA GLU A 29 -12.92 -10.26 2.26
C GLU A 29 -14.13 -9.71 3.04
N SER A 30 -13.90 -8.73 3.92
CA SER A 30 -14.90 -8.27 4.88
C SER A 30 -15.73 -7.07 4.40
N ILE A 31 -15.18 -6.20 3.57
CA ILE A 31 -15.84 -4.97 3.10
C ILE A 31 -15.66 -4.76 1.60
N ASP A 32 -16.49 -3.89 1.02
CA ASP A 32 -16.45 -3.58 -0.39
C ASP A 32 -15.10 -2.95 -0.81
N LYS A 33 -14.70 -3.19 -2.06
CA LYS A 33 -13.39 -2.78 -2.56
C LYS A 33 -13.09 -1.28 -2.36
N PRO A 34 -13.99 -0.33 -2.68
CA PRO A 34 -13.73 1.09 -2.43
C PRO A 34 -13.46 1.42 -0.95
N ALA A 35 -14.25 0.86 -0.03
CA ALA A 35 -14.04 1.08 1.40
C ALA A 35 -12.72 0.46 1.89
N ALA A 36 -12.40 -0.77 1.48
CA ALA A 36 -11.13 -1.41 1.80
C ALA A 36 -9.93 -0.63 1.23
N GLN A 37 -10.05 -0.07 0.03
CA GLN A 37 -9.02 0.77 -0.59
C GLN A 37 -8.79 2.06 0.22
N ALA A 38 -9.86 2.74 0.62
CA ALA A 38 -9.78 3.94 1.45
C ALA A 38 -9.15 3.65 2.82
N TRP A 39 -9.54 2.54 3.43
CA TRP A 39 -9.04 2.09 4.72
C TRP A 39 -7.54 1.78 4.67
N LEU A 40 -7.12 0.94 3.71
CA LEU A 40 -5.70 0.62 3.48
C LEU A 40 -4.89 1.87 3.12
N GLY A 41 -5.43 2.74 2.28
CA GLY A 41 -4.80 4.01 1.93
C GLY A 41 -4.55 4.89 3.16
N THR A 42 -5.50 4.93 4.09
CA THR A 42 -5.38 5.69 5.33
C THR A 42 -4.29 5.11 6.23
N ILE A 43 -4.29 3.80 6.48
CA ILE A 43 -3.22 3.13 7.25
C ILE A 43 -1.86 3.41 6.62
N LYS A 44 -1.71 3.11 5.33
CA LYS A 44 -0.45 3.19 4.59
C LYS A 44 0.14 4.60 4.53
N ASN A 45 -0.72 5.61 4.42
CA ASN A 45 -0.27 6.99 4.18
C ASN A 45 -0.16 7.81 5.46
N GLN A 46 -0.83 7.42 6.55
CA GLN A 46 -0.92 8.25 7.78
C GLN A 46 -0.38 7.56 9.03
N TYR A 47 -0.49 6.23 9.13
CA TYR A 47 -0.31 5.55 10.41
C TYR A 47 0.76 4.46 10.41
N ALA A 48 1.07 3.85 9.27
CA ALA A 48 2.05 2.76 9.21
C ALA A 48 2.91 2.83 7.93
N PRO A 49 4.22 3.09 8.02
CA PRO A 49 5.12 3.08 6.88
C PRO A 49 5.33 1.67 6.30
N HIS A 50 5.11 0.63 7.11
CA HIS A 50 5.17 -0.77 6.71
C HIS A 50 3.82 -1.46 6.92
N VAL A 51 3.40 -2.26 5.93
CA VAL A 51 2.15 -3.02 6.01
C VAL A 51 2.38 -4.44 5.50
N ILE A 52 1.93 -5.42 6.28
CA ILE A 52 1.70 -6.79 5.82
C ILE A 52 0.20 -6.99 5.66
N LEU A 53 -0.22 -7.32 4.45
CA LEU A 53 -1.61 -7.61 4.12
C LEU A 53 -1.74 -9.09 3.76
N ILE A 54 -2.64 -9.78 4.45
CA ILE A 54 -2.98 -11.18 4.22
C ILE A 54 -4.39 -11.23 3.65
N SER A 55 -4.52 -11.83 2.48
CA SER A 55 -5.80 -11.92 1.76
C SER A 55 -6.00 -13.32 1.19
N HIS A 56 -7.21 -13.84 1.32
CA HIS A 56 -7.63 -15.08 0.67
C HIS A 56 -8.20 -14.79 -0.72
N THR A 57 -7.58 -15.34 -1.76
CA THR A 57 -7.85 -15.04 -3.17
C THR A 57 -9.32 -15.22 -3.54
N GLU A 58 -9.90 -16.38 -3.24
CA GLU A 58 -11.30 -16.66 -3.61
C GLU A 58 -12.31 -15.77 -2.89
N LEU A 59 -12.07 -15.48 -1.60
CA LEU A 59 -12.97 -14.67 -0.79
C LEU A 59 -12.89 -13.20 -1.20
N ALA A 60 -11.69 -12.68 -1.41
CA ALA A 60 -11.49 -11.31 -1.88
C ALA A 60 -12.08 -11.10 -3.28
N THR A 61 -12.06 -12.13 -4.14
CA THR A 61 -12.68 -12.08 -5.48
C THR A 61 -14.20 -11.85 -5.41
N LYS A 62 -14.88 -12.31 -4.33
CA LYS A 62 -16.31 -12.01 -4.10
C LYS A 62 -16.58 -10.52 -3.90
N ASN A 63 -15.58 -9.77 -3.42
CA ASN A 63 -15.58 -8.31 -3.33
C ASN A 63 -14.83 -7.65 -4.51
N GLN A 64 -14.74 -8.35 -5.64
CA GLN A 64 -14.19 -7.85 -6.91
C GLN A 64 -12.71 -7.40 -6.83
N TRP A 65 -11.96 -7.92 -5.87
CA TRP A 65 -10.50 -7.74 -5.83
C TRP A 65 -9.81 -8.61 -6.88
N GLN A 66 -8.90 -8.00 -7.62
CA GLN A 66 -7.97 -8.67 -8.51
C GLN A 66 -6.53 -8.50 -8.02
N PHE A 67 -5.62 -9.37 -8.47
CA PHE A 67 -4.20 -9.28 -8.11
C PHE A 67 -3.60 -7.89 -8.43
N THR A 68 -4.00 -7.30 -9.55
CA THR A 68 -3.58 -5.97 -10.00
C THR A 68 -4.02 -4.84 -9.07
N ASP A 69 -5.14 -4.99 -8.35
CA ASP A 69 -5.61 -3.97 -7.40
C ASP A 69 -4.61 -3.81 -6.24
N TYR A 70 -4.05 -4.91 -5.73
CA TYR A 70 -3.01 -4.88 -4.70
C TYR A 70 -1.75 -4.15 -5.20
N LEU A 71 -1.31 -4.49 -6.42
CA LEU A 71 -0.14 -3.86 -7.04
C LEU A 71 -0.36 -2.36 -7.29
N ALA A 72 -1.55 -1.97 -7.75
CA ALA A 72 -1.90 -0.57 -7.98
C ALA A 72 -1.86 0.25 -6.69
N MET A 73 -2.13 -0.38 -5.55
CA MET A 73 -1.98 0.22 -4.22
C MET A 73 -0.54 0.26 -3.71
N GLY A 74 0.43 -0.23 -4.48
CA GLY A 74 1.86 -0.24 -4.15
C GLY A 74 2.31 -1.46 -3.36
N PHE A 75 1.45 -2.46 -3.17
CA PHE A 75 1.84 -3.69 -2.50
C PHE A 75 2.66 -4.60 -3.42
N LYS A 76 3.57 -5.37 -2.82
CA LYS A 76 4.35 -6.43 -3.47
C LYS A 76 3.92 -7.77 -2.90
N HIS A 77 3.62 -8.74 -3.77
CA HIS A 77 3.37 -10.11 -3.36
C HIS A 77 4.67 -10.77 -2.88
N ILE A 78 4.66 -11.37 -1.69
CA ILE A 78 5.86 -11.96 -1.08
C ILE A 78 5.75 -13.45 -0.75
N ALA A 79 4.54 -13.96 -0.54
CA ALA A 79 4.31 -15.37 -0.25
C ALA A 79 2.85 -15.75 -0.49
N GLY A 80 2.57 -17.03 -0.63
CA GLY A 80 1.21 -17.55 -0.68
C GLY A 80 1.18 -19.06 -0.44
N THR A 81 -0.03 -19.60 -0.30
CA THR A 81 -0.28 -21.04 -0.15
C THR A 81 -1.09 -21.58 -1.33
N GLU A 82 -1.07 -22.90 -1.52
CA GLU A 82 -1.90 -23.58 -2.51
C GLU A 82 -3.40 -23.39 -2.23
N GLU A 83 -3.76 -23.21 -0.96
CA GLU A 83 -5.12 -22.94 -0.47
C GLU A 83 -5.62 -21.52 -0.82
N GLY A 84 -4.79 -20.70 -1.46
CA GLY A 84 -5.21 -19.40 -1.99
C GLY A 84 -4.98 -18.22 -1.04
N LEU A 85 -4.32 -18.42 0.11
CA LEU A 85 -3.81 -17.32 0.92
C LEU A 85 -2.66 -16.62 0.19
N ARG A 86 -2.67 -15.30 0.19
CA ARG A 86 -1.61 -14.45 -0.35
C ARG A 86 -1.18 -13.43 0.68
N ILE A 87 0.12 -13.23 0.77
CA ILE A 87 0.77 -12.27 1.65
C ILE A 87 1.41 -11.20 0.77
N PHE A 88 1.05 -9.97 1.07
CA PHE A 88 1.55 -8.78 0.43
C PHE A 88 2.30 -7.92 1.44
N SER A 89 3.34 -7.24 0.97
CA SER A 89 4.08 -6.25 1.74
C SER A 89 4.03 -4.88 1.09
N TYR A 90 3.97 -3.85 1.91
CA TYR A 90 4.23 -2.46 1.53
C TYR A 90 5.27 -1.88 2.48
N ALA A 91 6.17 -1.09 1.91
CA ALA A 91 7.18 -0.33 2.63
C ALA A 91 7.40 0.98 1.86
N ILE A 92 7.22 2.12 2.50
CA ILE A 92 7.28 3.43 1.85
C ILE A 92 8.66 3.73 1.24
N GLU A 93 9.74 3.21 1.86
CA GLU A 93 11.12 3.40 1.41
C GLU A 93 11.40 2.72 0.06
N ASN A 94 10.64 1.67 -0.23
CA ASN A 94 10.81 0.82 -1.42
C ASN A 94 9.77 1.11 -2.51
N TYR A 95 9.00 2.20 -2.36
CA TYR A 95 7.94 2.57 -3.30
C TYR A 95 8.51 3.13 -4.61
N GLN A 96 9.51 4.02 -4.52
CA GLN A 96 10.21 4.55 -5.70
C GLN A 96 11.69 4.19 -5.61
N PRO A 97 12.19 3.31 -6.51
CA PRO A 97 13.62 3.09 -6.63
C PRO A 97 14.33 4.41 -6.89
N LYS A 98 15.46 4.65 -6.22
CA LYS A 98 16.35 5.76 -6.59
C LYS A 98 16.72 5.60 -8.05
N ARG A 99 16.43 6.64 -8.83
CA ARG A 99 16.79 6.69 -10.26
C ARG A 99 18.05 7.51 -10.40
N ASP A 100 19.04 7.00 -11.12
CA ASP A 100 20.32 7.68 -11.31
C ASP A 100 20.21 9.02 -12.02
N TRP A 101 19.11 9.27 -12.74
CA TRP A 101 18.85 10.55 -13.41
C TRP A 101 18.13 11.57 -12.52
N LEU A 102 17.59 11.15 -11.37
CA LEU A 102 16.86 12.01 -10.43
C LEU A 102 17.81 12.57 -9.36
N ASN A 103 18.94 13.13 -9.78
CA ASN A 103 19.90 13.83 -8.91
C ASN A 103 20.40 15.10 -9.61
N SER A 104 21.02 16.00 -8.86
CA SER A 104 21.48 17.31 -9.37
C SER A 104 22.46 17.25 -10.54
N ARG A 105 23.09 16.09 -10.82
CA ARG A 105 24.00 15.91 -11.95
C ARG A 105 23.24 15.78 -13.28
N PHE A 106 22.04 15.21 -13.27
CA PHE A 106 21.24 14.94 -14.48
C PHE A 106 19.87 15.63 -14.47
N TRP A 107 19.41 16.09 -13.31
CA TRP A 107 18.15 16.81 -13.14
C TRP A 107 18.28 18.23 -13.69
N ALA A 108 17.34 18.60 -14.55
CA ALA A 108 17.24 19.89 -15.26
C ALA A 108 18.32 20.19 -16.32
N ASN A 109 19.16 19.22 -16.72
CA ASN A 109 20.22 19.42 -17.71
C ASN A 109 21.09 20.66 -17.37
N PRO A 110 21.81 20.63 -16.24
CA PRO A 110 22.39 21.82 -15.60
C PRO A 110 23.33 22.59 -16.53
N GLU A 111 24.01 21.92 -17.48
CA GLU A 111 24.81 22.59 -18.51
C GLU A 111 24.02 23.52 -19.45
N MET A 112 22.70 23.38 -19.55
CA MET A 112 21.80 24.19 -20.38
C MET A 112 21.11 25.30 -19.60
N TYR A 113 21.30 25.36 -18.29
CA TYR A 113 20.76 26.41 -17.43
C TYR A 113 21.24 27.79 -17.93
N ASP A 114 20.30 28.69 -18.19
CA ASP A 114 20.52 30.05 -18.72
C ASP A 114 21.12 30.16 -20.14
N LYS A 115 21.25 29.06 -20.89
CA LYS A 115 21.75 29.10 -22.29
C LYS A 115 20.63 29.17 -23.33
N TYR A 116 19.54 28.46 -23.09
CA TYR A 116 18.39 28.43 -23.98
C TYR A 116 17.13 28.66 -23.16
N ARG A 117 16.36 29.67 -23.54
CA ARG A 117 15.02 29.93 -23.02
C ARG A 117 14.04 29.72 -24.17
N TRP A 118 12.97 28.97 -23.90
CA TRP A 118 11.83 28.83 -24.79
C TRP A 118 10.81 29.94 -24.54
#